data_AF-A0A563VNG7-F1
#
_entry.id   AF-A0A563VNG7-F1
#
_cell.length_a   1.000
_cell.length_b   1.000
_cell.length_c   1.000
_cell.angle_alpha   90.00
_cell.angle_beta   90.00
_cell.angle_gamma   90.00
#
_symmetry.space_group_name_H-M   'P 1'
#
loop_
_entity.id
_entity.type
_entity.pdbx_description
1 polymer ?
#
loop_
_entity_poly.entity_id
_entity_poly.type
_entity_poly.pdbx_seq_one_letter_code
_entity_poly.pdbx_strand_id
1 'polypeptide(L)'
;MDRVQEYIIKNYRGEQPVGTSFIIETEHPKHPFLAHTPTMRVPMAISQTDNVYRAMYSMLLAVWHHNQQKERKIITVACPGLGTMTGKMPFERAAKQMALAYKNFINPLDKMNWAYAIARQKAIGAGGDK
;
A
#
# COMPACT_ATOMS: atom_id res chain seq x y z
N MET A 1 -0.60 -20.43 10.15
CA MET A 1 -1.24 -19.15 9.74
C MET A 1 -0.62 -17.96 10.48
N ASP A 2 0.55 -18.16 11.10
CA ASP A 2 0.93 -17.37 12.27
C ASP A 2 2.05 -16.37 11.95
N ARG A 3 2.82 -16.61 10.88
CA ARG A 3 3.98 -15.78 10.50
C ARG A 3 3.65 -14.30 10.29
N VAL A 4 2.52 -13.99 9.66
CA VAL A 4 2.06 -12.60 9.49
C VAL A 4 1.70 -11.98 10.85
N GLN A 5 0.96 -12.72 11.69
CA GLN A 5 0.52 -12.25 12.99
C GLN A 5 1.71 -12.05 13.94
N GLU A 6 2.64 -13.00 14.00
CA GLU A 6 3.90 -12.92 14.74
C GLU A 6 4.73 -11.72 14.28
N TYR A 7 4.81 -11.47 12.97
CA TYR A 7 5.50 -10.29 12.44
C TYR A 7 4.85 -8.99 12.93
N ILE A 8 3.51 -8.93 12.94
CA ILE A 8 2.76 -7.76 13.42
C ILE A 8 2.97 -7.56 14.93
N ILE A 9 2.91 -8.63 15.73
CA ILE A 9 3.16 -8.57 17.18
C ILE A 9 4.58 -8.05 17.45
N LYS A 10 5.58 -8.61 16.77
CA LYS A 10 7.00 -8.29 16.99
C LYS A 10 7.40 -6.91 16.48
N ASN A 11 7.00 -6.54 15.26
CA ASN A 11 7.52 -5.35 14.57
C ASN A 11 6.56 -4.16 14.60
N TYR A 12 5.28 -4.40 14.89
CA TYR A 12 4.24 -3.37 14.96
C TYR A 12 3.55 -3.32 16.33
N ARG A 13 4.12 -3.97 17.36
CA ARG A 13 3.57 -4.02 18.72
C ARG A 13 2.09 -4.45 18.75
N GLY A 14 1.69 -5.33 17.83
CA GLY A 14 0.34 -5.88 17.75
C GLY A 14 -0.62 -5.14 16.81
N GLU A 15 -0.27 -3.97 16.25
CA GLU A 15 -1.13 -3.25 15.32
C GLU A 15 -0.36 -2.70 14.12
N GLN A 16 -0.60 -3.26 12.93
CA GLN A 16 -0.07 -2.68 11.69
C GLN A 16 -0.99 -1.54 11.18
N PRO A 17 -0.52 -0.29 11.11
CA PRO A 17 -1.34 0.83 10.63
C PRO A 17 -1.57 0.81 9.12
N VAL A 18 -2.71 1.36 8.68
CA VAL A 18 -2.99 1.61 7.25
C VAL A 18 -1.94 2.57 6.67
N GLY A 19 -1.47 2.28 5.45
CA GLY A 19 -0.37 3.00 4.81
C GLY A 19 1.02 2.48 5.18
N THR A 20 1.09 1.30 5.79
CA THR A 20 2.33 0.52 5.90
C THR A 20 2.21 -0.75 5.05
N SER A 21 3.33 -1.42 4.79
CA SER A 21 3.38 -2.73 4.15
C SER A 21 4.69 -3.41 4.52
N PHE A 22 4.69 -4.74 4.60
CA PHE A 22 5.92 -5.52 4.75
C PHE A 22 5.88 -6.75 3.83
N ILE A 23 7.06 -7.20 3.43
CA ILE A 23 7.25 -8.40 2.62
C ILE A 23 7.57 -9.58 3.55
N ILE A 24 6.85 -10.68 3.37
CA ILE A 24 7.12 -11.94 4.06
C ILE A 24 7.16 -13.09 3.04
N GLU A 25 8.06 -14.04 3.25
CA GLU A 25 8.10 -15.24 2.40
C GLU A 25 6.91 -16.15 2.70
N THR A 26 6.37 -16.82 1.69
CA THR A 26 5.23 -17.74 1.85
C THR A 26 5.65 -19.21 1.84
N GLU A 27 6.92 -19.49 1.52
CA GLU A 27 7.45 -20.83 1.22
C GLU A 27 6.75 -21.54 0.04
N HIS A 28 5.88 -20.82 -0.70
CA HIS A 28 5.21 -21.37 -1.87
C HIS A 28 6.03 -21.13 -3.14
N PRO A 29 6.32 -22.17 -3.95
CA PRO A 29 7.22 -22.03 -5.11
C PRO A 29 6.72 -21.04 -6.15
N LYS A 30 5.40 -20.99 -6.40
CA LYS A 30 4.79 -20.06 -7.38
C LYS A 30 4.51 -18.65 -6.86
N HIS A 31 4.41 -18.50 -5.53
CA HIS A 31 3.98 -17.24 -4.90
C HIS A 31 4.89 -16.92 -3.72
N PRO A 32 6.20 -16.81 -3.92
CA PRO A 32 7.20 -16.89 -2.85
C PRO A 32 7.13 -15.78 -1.81
N PHE A 33 6.45 -14.68 -2.13
CA PHE A 33 6.34 -13.50 -1.28
C PHE A 33 4.88 -13.06 -1.14
N LEU A 34 4.57 -12.52 0.04
CA LEU A 34 3.33 -11.81 0.34
C LEU A 34 3.69 -10.39 0.82
N ALA A 35 3.06 -9.39 0.21
CA ALA A 35 3.10 -8.02 0.70
C ALA A 35 1.86 -7.74 1.57
N HIS A 36 1.99 -7.89 2.89
CA HIS A 36 0.85 -7.67 3.79
C HIS A 36 0.57 -6.18 3.95
N THR A 37 -0.55 -5.73 3.38
CA THR A 37 -0.84 -4.31 3.12
C THR A 37 -2.26 -3.95 3.56
N PRO A 38 -2.46 -3.50 4.82
CA PRO A 38 -3.79 -3.22 5.34
C PRO A 38 -4.41 -1.99 4.65
N THR A 39 -5.65 -2.16 4.18
CA THR A 39 -6.50 -1.07 3.63
C THR A 39 -7.47 -0.51 4.67
N MET A 40 -7.68 -1.22 5.78
CA MET A 40 -8.55 -0.86 6.90
C MET A 40 -8.08 -1.57 8.17
N ARG A 41 -8.36 -0.99 9.34
CA ARG A 41 -8.04 -1.63 10.64
C ARG A 41 -9.00 -2.77 10.96
N VAL A 42 -10.28 -2.53 10.72
CA VAL A 42 -11.36 -3.51 10.83
C VAL A 42 -12.18 -3.47 9.54
N PRO A 43 -12.91 -4.54 9.20
CA PRO A 43 -13.87 -4.53 8.10
C PRO A 43 -14.82 -3.33 8.18
N MET A 44 -14.65 -2.34 7.29
CA MET A 44 -15.47 -1.13 7.26
C MET A 44 -15.43 -0.43 5.91
N ALA A 45 -16.39 0.46 5.65
CA ALA A 45 -16.39 1.30 4.46
C ALA A 45 -15.25 2.35 4.53
N ILE A 46 -14.51 2.48 3.44
CA ILE A 46 -13.38 3.42 3.25
C ILE A 46 -13.57 4.26 1.97
N SER A 47 -14.78 4.29 1.43
CA SER A 47 -15.09 4.91 0.12
C SER A 47 -14.79 6.40 0.04
N GLN A 48 -14.61 7.09 1.17
CA GLN A 48 -14.32 8.51 1.27
C GLN A 48 -12.89 8.82 1.75
N THR A 49 -11.99 7.84 1.76
CA THR A 49 -10.61 8.01 2.22
C THR A 49 -9.59 7.87 1.08
N ASP A 50 -8.32 8.07 1.41
CA ASP A 50 -7.15 7.81 0.57
C ASP A 50 -6.47 6.47 0.93
N ASN A 51 -7.15 5.58 1.67
CA ASN A 51 -6.56 4.34 2.16
C ASN A 51 -6.04 3.44 1.02
N VAL A 52 -6.74 3.42 -0.12
CA VAL A 52 -6.33 2.61 -1.29
C VAL A 52 -5.04 3.18 -1.89
N TYR A 53 -4.95 4.50 -2.02
CA TYR A 53 -3.73 5.17 -2.46
C TYR A 53 -2.55 4.86 -1.51
N ARG A 54 -2.76 5.03 -0.20
CA ARG A 54 -1.73 4.80 0.84
C ARG A 54 -1.27 3.34 0.87
N ALA A 55 -2.19 2.39 0.77
CA ALA A 55 -1.89 0.96 0.72
C ALA A 55 -1.08 0.60 -0.54
N MET A 56 -1.49 1.07 -1.71
CA MET A 56 -0.73 0.82 -2.94
C MET A 56 0.68 1.41 -2.86
N TYR A 57 0.82 2.65 -2.37
CA TYR A 57 2.11 3.31 -2.25
C TYR A 57 3.03 2.62 -1.23
N SER A 58 2.49 2.20 -0.07
CA SER A 58 3.28 1.48 0.94
C SER A 58 3.74 0.11 0.45
N MET A 59 2.90 -0.61 -0.31
CA MET A 59 3.28 -1.88 -0.94
C MET A 59 4.44 -1.68 -1.95
N LEU A 60 4.38 -0.65 -2.79
CA LEU A 60 5.45 -0.34 -3.74
C LEU A 60 6.77 -0.02 -3.03
N LEU A 61 6.72 0.78 -1.96
CA LEU A 61 7.88 1.06 -1.11
C LEU A 61 8.45 -0.21 -0.47
N ALA A 62 7.60 -1.10 0.07
CA ALA A 62 8.05 -2.34 0.70
C ALA A 62 8.76 -3.26 -0.31
N VAL A 63 8.21 -3.38 -1.53
CA VAL A 63 8.85 -4.11 -2.64
C VAL A 63 10.18 -3.47 -3.02
N TRP A 64 10.24 -2.15 -3.14
CA TRP A 64 11.47 -1.43 -3.46
C TRP A 64 12.56 -1.64 -2.41
N HIS A 65 12.23 -1.47 -1.12
CA HIS A 65 13.17 -1.70 -0.02
C HIS A 65 13.66 -3.15 0.02
N HIS A 66 12.76 -4.13 -0.16
CA HIS A 66 13.15 -5.54 -0.29
C HIS A 66 14.15 -5.74 -1.42
N ASN A 67 13.87 -5.15 -2.58
CA ASN A 67 14.73 -5.22 -3.76
C ASN A 67 16.08 -4.51 -3.59
N GLN A 68 16.26 -3.62 -2.62
CA GLN A 68 17.59 -3.06 -2.34
C GLN A 68 18.43 -3.95 -1.41
N GLN A 69 17.78 -4.74 -0.55
CA GLN A 69 18.47 -5.47 0.53
C GLN A 69 18.64 -6.96 0.26
N LYS A 70 17.79 -7.57 -0.58
CA LYS A 70 17.74 -9.02 -0.79
C LYS A 70 18.22 -9.40 -2.18
N GLU A 71 18.85 -10.56 -2.31
CA GLU A 71 19.30 -11.09 -3.61
C GLU A 71 18.10 -11.48 -4.48
N ARG A 72 17.14 -12.22 -3.91
CA ARG A 72 15.91 -12.63 -4.61
C ARG A 72 14.95 -11.44 -4.76
N LYS A 73 15.05 -10.76 -5.90
CA LYS A 73 14.21 -9.59 -6.25
C LYS A 73 12.77 -9.99 -6.57
N ILE A 74 11.85 -9.09 -6.25
CA ILE A 74 10.43 -9.12 -6.65
C ILE A 74 10.29 -8.24 -7.89
N ILE A 75 10.04 -8.86 -9.04
CA ILE A 75 9.90 -8.16 -10.33
C ILE A 75 8.44 -8.00 -10.78
N THR A 76 7.54 -8.86 -10.29
CA THR A 76 6.13 -8.88 -10.65
C THR A 76 5.29 -9.00 -9.39
N VAL A 77 4.23 -8.19 -9.31
CA VAL A 77 3.27 -8.22 -8.20
C VAL A 77 1.87 -8.45 -8.77
N ALA A 78 1.21 -9.52 -8.33
CA ALA A 78 -0.21 -9.69 -8.54
C ALA A 78 -0.96 -8.84 -7.51
N CYS A 79 -1.64 -7.78 -7.96
CA CYS A 79 -2.32 -6.82 -7.09
C CYS A 79 -3.83 -6.89 -7.29
N PRO A 80 -4.64 -7.19 -6.26
CA PRO A 80 -6.09 -7.18 -6.36
C PRO A 80 -6.64 -5.74 -6.38
N GLY A 81 -7.93 -5.59 -6.73
CA GLY A 81 -8.63 -4.32 -6.57
C GLY A 81 -8.75 -3.94 -5.09
N LEU A 82 -7.86 -3.05 -4.62
CA LEU A 82 -7.77 -2.69 -3.21
C LEU A 82 -9.03 -1.96 -2.73
N GLY A 83 -9.61 -2.42 -1.62
CA GLY A 83 -10.72 -1.75 -0.94
C GLY A 83 -12.10 -1.83 -1.64
N THR A 84 -12.23 -2.56 -2.74
CA THR A 84 -13.44 -2.52 -3.59
C THR A 84 -14.62 -3.32 -3.06
N MET A 85 -14.37 -4.35 -2.25
CA MET A 85 -15.43 -5.19 -1.67
C MET A 85 -15.85 -4.67 -0.29
N THR A 86 -15.28 -5.19 0.80
CA THR A 86 -15.57 -4.77 2.18
C THR A 86 -15.42 -3.27 2.40
N GLY A 87 -14.45 -2.67 1.72
CA GLY A 87 -14.18 -1.24 1.78
C GLY A 87 -15.19 -0.36 1.05
N LYS A 88 -16.07 -0.95 0.23
CA LYS A 88 -17.06 -0.25 -0.60
C LYS A 88 -16.47 0.86 -1.48
N MET A 89 -15.17 0.80 -1.80
CA MET A 89 -14.53 1.76 -2.69
C MET A 89 -15.09 1.53 -4.10
N PRO A 90 -15.67 2.55 -4.76
CA PRO A 90 -16.10 2.42 -6.15
C PRO A 90 -14.91 1.99 -7.03
N PHE A 91 -15.14 1.05 -7.96
CA PHE A 91 -14.07 0.45 -8.76
C PHE A 91 -13.20 1.49 -9.47
N GLU A 92 -13.83 2.50 -10.09
CA GLU A 92 -13.10 3.59 -10.74
C GLU A 92 -12.25 4.42 -9.78
N ARG A 93 -12.76 4.68 -8.57
CA ARG A 93 -12.02 5.44 -7.55
C ARG A 93 -10.83 4.65 -7.02
N ALA A 94 -11.01 3.34 -6.79
CA ALA A 94 -9.93 2.43 -6.43
C ALA A 94 -8.85 2.42 -7.51
N ALA A 95 -9.23 2.23 -8.78
CA ALA A 95 -8.31 2.21 -9.91
C ALA A 95 -7.55 3.54 -10.06
N LYS A 96 -8.23 4.69 -9.95
CA LYS A 96 -7.61 6.02 -9.97
C LYS A 96 -6.58 6.19 -8.84
N GLN A 97 -6.93 5.80 -7.61
CA GLN A 97 -6.01 5.88 -6.47
C GLN A 97 -4.79 4.95 -6.65
N MET A 98 -4.99 3.71 -7.10
CA MET A 98 -3.91 2.76 -7.35
C MET A 98 -2.98 3.24 -8.47
N ALA A 99 -3.54 3.71 -9.59
CA ALA A 99 -2.77 4.23 -10.72
C ALA A 99 -1.98 5.49 -10.34
N LEU A 100 -2.58 6.41 -9.58
CA LEU A 100 -1.90 7.61 -9.10
C LEU A 100 -0.76 7.27 -8.12
N ALA A 101 -0.96 6.31 -7.22
CA ALA A 101 0.10 5.84 -6.32
C ALA A 101 1.28 5.26 -7.11
N TYR A 102 1.00 4.43 -8.11
CA TYR A 102 2.02 3.88 -9.00
C TYR A 102 2.76 4.97 -9.77
N LYS A 103 2.03 5.91 -10.41
CA LYS A 103 2.62 7.04 -11.14
C LYS A 103 3.55 7.88 -10.27
N ASN A 104 3.11 8.22 -9.06
CA ASN A 104 3.92 9.02 -8.13
C ASN A 104 5.13 8.24 -7.60
N PHE A 105 5.04 6.92 -7.52
CA PHE A 105 6.14 6.08 -7.06
C PHE A 105 7.26 5.98 -8.11
N ILE A 106 6.91 5.75 -9.38
CA ILE A 106 7.91 5.64 -10.46
C ILE A 106 8.51 6.99 -10.88
N ASN A 107 7.86 8.11 -10.51
CA ASN A 107 8.34 9.46 -10.73
C ASN A 107 8.66 10.11 -9.38
N PRO A 108 9.78 9.73 -8.73
CA PRO A 108 10.16 10.31 -7.44
C PRO A 108 10.47 11.80 -7.58
N LEU A 109 10.38 12.50 -6.45
CA LEU A 109 10.69 13.92 -6.38
C LEU A 109 12.20 14.21 -6.45
N ASP A 110 12.56 15.25 -7.19
CA ASP A 110 13.91 15.83 -7.12
C ASP A 110 14.07 16.79 -5.92
N LYS A 111 13.00 17.51 -5.54
CA LYS A 111 13.00 18.47 -4.41
C LYS A 111 11.71 18.40 -3.61
N MET A 112 11.84 18.39 -2.29
CA MET A 112 10.71 18.42 -1.37
C MET A 112 10.29 19.87 -1.08
N ASN A 113 9.04 20.22 -1.42
CA ASN A 113 8.46 21.52 -1.09
C ASN A 113 6.93 21.44 -0.91
N TRP A 114 6.36 22.49 -0.34
CA TRP A 114 4.92 22.57 -0.07
C TRP A 114 4.06 22.58 -1.34
N ALA A 115 4.51 23.24 -2.41
CA ALA A 115 3.77 23.31 -3.67
C ALA A 115 3.51 21.91 -4.25
N TYR A 116 4.53 21.04 -4.22
CA TYR A 116 4.38 19.65 -4.61
C TYR A 116 3.45 18.87 -3.67
N ALA A 117 3.64 18.99 -2.36
CA ALA A 117 2.80 18.27 -1.39
C ALA A 117 1.32 18.62 -1.57
N ILE A 118 1.01 19.90 -1.78
CA ILE A 118 -0.34 20.40 -2.07
C ILE A 118 -0.86 19.85 -3.41
N ALA A 119 -0.04 19.89 -4.48
CA ALA A 119 -0.43 19.35 -5.78
C ALA A 119 -0.74 17.85 -5.70
N ARG A 120 0.05 17.09 -4.95
CA ARG A 120 -0.15 15.66 -4.71
C ARG A 120 -1.43 15.39 -3.91
N GLN A 121 -1.66 16.14 -2.84
CA GLN A 121 -2.90 16.03 -2.04
C GLN A 121 -4.14 16.32 -2.91
N LYS A 122 -4.08 17.39 -3.72
CA LYS A 122 -5.15 17.74 -4.65
C LYS A 122 -5.40 16.64 -5.69
N ALA A 123 -4.36 16.00 -6.22
CA ALA A 123 -4.49 14.91 -7.18
C ALA A 123 -5.12 13.65 -6.57
N ILE A 124 -4.82 13.34 -5.29
CA ILE A 124 -5.44 12.24 -4.56
C ILE A 124 -6.91 12.54 -4.28
N GLY A 125 -7.24 13.78 -3.93
CA GLY A 125 -8.61 14.24 -3.72
C GLY A 125 -9.33 13.57 -2.54
N ALA A 126 -8.57 13.03 -1.58
CA ALA A 126 -9.07 12.37 -0.37
C ALA A 126 -8.00 12.41 0.75
N GLY A 127 -8.38 12.15 2.00
CA GLY A 127 -7.42 12.06 3.12
C GLY A 127 -7.22 13.35 3.93
N GLY A 128 -8.16 14.29 3.88
CA GLY A 128 -8.18 15.53 4.67
C GLY A 128 -9.62 16.04 4.86
N ASP A 129 -9.78 17.21 5.49
CA ASP A 129 -11.11 17.80 5.73
C ASP A 129 -11.84 18.12 4.42
N LYS A 130 -13.17 17.98 4.47
CA LYS A 130 -14.07 18.19 3.32
C LYS A 130 -14.13 19.64 2.90
#